data_AF-A0A946Q5H4-F1
#
_entry.id   AF-A0A946Q5H4-F1
#
_cell.length_a   1.000
_cell.length_b   1.000
_cell.length_c   1.000
_cell.angle_alpha   90.00
_cell.angle_beta   90.00
_cell.angle_gamma   90.00
#
_symmetry.space_group_name_H-M   'P 1'
#
loop_
_entity.id
_entity.type
_entity.pdbx_description
1 polymer ?
#
loop_
_entity_poly.entity_id
_entity_poly.type
_entity_poly.pdbx_seq_one_letter_code
_entity_poly.pdbx_strand_id
1 'polypeptide(L)' 'MNPNTPVIIGVSQILQRVADLNDAKEPIDLMVQAAFKAAQDSGKPGLLEEVESVRVIRGWWKYH' A
#
# COMPACT_ATOMS: atom_id res chain seq x y z
N MET A 1 12.88 26.68 -0.42
CA MET A 1 12.63 25.22 -0.56
C MET A 1 12.51 24.91 -2.04
N ASN A 2 13.11 23.83 -2.53
CA ASN A 2 12.97 23.44 -3.94
C ASN A 2 11.53 22.92 -4.16
N PRO A 3 10.77 23.42 -5.14
CA PRO A 3 9.42 22.92 -5.45
C PRO A 3 9.38 21.42 -5.79
N ASN A 4 10.49 20.84 -6.22
CA ASN A 4 10.61 19.44 -6.64
C ASN A 4 11.17 18.52 -5.53
N THR A 5 11.28 18.98 -4.29
CA THR A 5 11.71 18.12 -3.18
C THR A 5 10.63 17.06 -2.92
N PRO A 6 10.94 15.75 -3.07
CA PRO A 6 9.96 14.70 -2.80
C PRO A 6 9.64 14.65 -1.32
N VAL A 7 8.37 14.39 -0.99
CA VAL A 7 7.87 14.29 0.38
C VAL A 7 7.01 13.04 0.54
N ILE A 8 7.07 12.44 1.74
CA ILE A 8 6.16 11.38 2.12
C ILE A 8 4.87 12.05 2.60
N ILE A 9 3.75 11.68 1.98
CA ILE A 9 2.45 12.31 2.25
C ILE A 9 1.45 11.37 2.93
N GLY A 10 1.72 10.07 2.98
CA GLY A 10 0.87 9.11 3.68
C GLY A 10 1.60 7.78 3.85
N VAL A 11 1.39 7.11 4.99
CA VAL A 11 2.01 5.83 5.32
C VAL A 11 0.96 4.90 5.91
N SER A 12 1.08 3.61 5.62
CA SER A 12 0.26 2.58 6.24
C SER A 12 0.97 1.24 6.23
N GLN A 13 0.66 0.42 7.24
CA GLN A 13 1.12 -0.95 7.34
C GLN A 13 -0.06 -1.82 7.80
N ILE A 14 -0.20 -2.99 7.17
CA ILE A 14 -1.16 -4.01 7.59
C ILE A 14 -0.38 -5.19 8.18
N LEU A 15 -0.69 -5.53 9.43
CA LEU A 15 -0.23 -6.76 10.07
C LEU A 15 -1.43 -7.67 10.28
N GLN A 16 -1.47 -8.80 9.56
CA GLN A 16 -2.48 -9.83 9.77
C GLN A 16 -1.93 -10.91 10.71
N ARG A 17 -2.62 -11.14 11.82
CA ARG A 17 -2.37 -12.26 12.73
C ARG A 17 -3.63 -13.11 12.76
N VAL A 18 -3.63 -14.18 11.98
CA VAL A 18 -4.74 -15.14 11.89
C VAL A 18 -4.26 -16.51 12.32
N ALA A 19 -5.16 -17.29 12.92
CA ALA A 19 -4.89 -18.65 13.35
C ALA A 19 -5.29 -19.70 12.29
N ASP A 20 -6.32 -19.40 11.50
CA ASP A 20 -6.78 -20.23 10.39
C ASP A 20 -6.20 -19.71 9.06
N LEU A 21 -5.76 -20.64 8.21
CA LEU A 21 -5.32 -20.36 6.86
C LEU A 21 -6.47 -19.82 5.98
N ASN A 22 -7.70 -20.24 6.23
CA ASN A 22 -8.88 -19.77 5.48
C ASN A 22 -9.18 -18.29 5.73
N ASP A 23 -8.68 -17.73 6.83
CA ASP A 23 -8.81 -16.31 7.17
C ASP A 23 -7.61 -15.47 6.66
N ALA A 24 -6.55 -16.12 6.19
CA ALA A 24 -5.37 -15.45 5.68
C ALA A 24 -5.69 -14.76 4.34
N LYS A 25 -5.31 -13.49 4.23
CA LYS A 25 -5.44 -12.73 2.98
C LYS A 25 -4.22 -12.96 2.12
N GLU A 26 -4.43 -12.93 0.81
CA GLU A 26 -3.31 -12.95 -0.12
C GLU A 26 -2.40 -11.72 0.11
N PRO A 27 -1.08 -11.84 -0.06
CA PRO A 27 -0.17 -10.71 0.13
C PRO A 27 -0.51 -9.50 -0.74
N ILE A 28 -1.01 -9.72 -1.97
CA ILE A 28 -1.46 -8.64 -2.85
C ILE A 28 -2.64 -7.88 -2.25
N ASP A 29 -3.60 -8.57 -1.64
CA ASP A 29 -4.75 -7.93 -0.99
C ASP A 29 -4.33 -7.10 0.22
N LEU A 30 -3.31 -7.56 0.96
CA LEU A 30 -2.73 -6.81 2.07
C LEU A 30 -2.02 -5.54 1.57
N MET A 31 -1.28 -5.61 0.46
CA MET A 31 -0.64 -4.44 -0.16
C MET A 31 -1.66 -3.42 -0.68
N VAL A 32 -2.73 -3.89 -1.34
CA VAL A 32 -3.82 -3.03 -1.81
C VAL A 32 -4.50 -2.32 -0.63
N GLN A 33 -4.81 -3.06 0.44
CA GLN A 33 -5.37 -2.45 1.66
C GLN A 33 -4.43 -1.42 2.30
N ALA A 34 -3.13 -1.71 2.35
CA ALA A 34 -2.14 -0.77 2.85
C ALA A 34 -2.14 0.52 2.01
N ALA A 35 -2.16 0.41 0.68
CA ALA A 35 -2.18 1.57 -0.23
C ALA A 35 -3.41 2.46 -0.02
N PHE A 36 -4.62 1.87 0.07
CA PHE A 36 -5.84 2.64 0.34
C PHE A 36 -5.79 3.35 1.70
N LYS A 37 -5.26 2.69 2.73
CA LYS A 37 -5.08 3.34 4.04
C LYS A 37 -4.02 4.44 4.04
N ALA A 38 -2.94 4.29 3.27
CA ALA A 38 -1.94 5.35 3.11
C ALA A 38 -2.53 6.57 2.38
N ALA A 39 -3.43 6.36 1.42
CA ALA A 39 -4.16 7.44 0.77
C ALA A 39 -5.10 8.18 1.75
N GLN A 40 -5.76 7.43 2.65
CA GLN A 40 -6.54 8.04 3.73
C GLN A 40 -5.67 8.86 4.69
N ASP A 41 -4.51 8.32 5.09
CA ASP A 41 -3.53 9.01 5.96
C ASP A 41 -3.04 10.33 5.35
N SER A 42 -2.97 10.41 4.02
CA SER A 42 -2.62 11.65 3.32
C SER A 42 -3.64 12.78 3.40
N GLY A 43 -4.83 12.53 3.95
CA GLY A 43 -5.96 13.46 3.93
C GLY A 43 -6.56 13.69 2.53
N LYS A 44 -6.07 12.98 1.50
CA LYS A 44 -6.59 13.02 0.12
C LYS A 44 -6.83 11.60 -0.41
N PRO A 45 -7.95 10.94 -0.04
CA PRO A 45 -8.22 9.56 -0.43
C PRO A 45 -8.20 9.29 -1.94
N GLY A 46 -8.65 10.26 -2.76
CA GLY A 46 -8.67 10.17 -4.22
C GLY A 46 -7.30 10.28 -4.90
N LEU A 47 -6.22 10.53 -4.15
CA LEU A 47 -4.88 10.68 -4.70
C LEU A 47 -4.40 9.46 -5.50
N LEU A 48 -4.89 8.26 -5.17
CA LEU A 48 -4.50 7.03 -5.86
C LEU A 48 -4.89 7.03 -7.35
N GLU A 49 -5.90 7.81 -7.75
CA GLU A 49 -6.33 7.94 -9.15
C GLU A 49 -5.29 8.68 -10.01
N GLU A 50 -4.44 9.50 -9.38
CA GLU A 50 -3.42 10.33 -10.03
C GLU A 50 -2.01 9.69 -9.97
N VAL A 51 -1.90 8.45 -9.50
CA VAL A 51 -0.60 7.77 -9.36
C VAL A 51 -0.09 7.34 -10.73
N GLU A 52 1.02 7.94 -11.16
CA GLU A 52 1.66 7.60 -12.44
C GLU A 52 2.53 6.36 -12.37
N SER A 53 2.99 5.97 -11.17
CA SER A 53 3.87 4.82 -11.01
C SER A 53 3.71 4.12 -9.67
N VAL A 54 3.63 2.79 -9.72
CA VAL A 54 3.59 1.91 -8.54
C VAL A 54 4.86 1.07 -8.52
N ARG A 55 5.51 1.01 -7.35
CA ARG A 55 6.69 0.18 -7.13
C ARG A 55 6.42 -0.73 -5.94
N VAL A 56 6.70 -2.01 -6.12
CA VAL A 56 6.60 -3.03 -5.07
C VAL A 56 7.94 -3.74 -4.94
N ILE A 57 8.34 -4.06 -3.72
CA ILE A 57 9.50 -4.90 -3.49
C ILE A 57 9.12 -6.32 -3.89
N ARG A 58 10.00 -7.00 -4.64
CA ARG A 58 9.76 -8.38 -5.06
C ARG A 58 9.70 -9.29 -3.83
N GLY A 59 8.51 -9.80 -3.53
CA GLY A 59 8.29 -10.74 -2.44
C GLY A 59 8.67 -12.17 -2.80
N TRP A 60 8.49 -13.09 -1.84
CA TRP A 60 8.68 -14.53 -2.05
C TRP A 60 7.55 -15.18 -2.86
N TRP A 61 6.42 -14.50 -3.02
CA TRP A 61 5.26 -15.00 -3.74
C TRP A 61 5.45 -14.81 -5.24
N LYS A 62 5.33 -15.92 -5.97
CA LYS A 62 5.34 -15.93 -7.43
C LYS A 62 3.92 -15.68 -7.91
N TYR A 63 3.75 -14.60 -8.66
CA TYR A 63 2.55 -14.34 -9.44
C TYR A 63 2.87 -14.66 -10.91
N HIS A 64 1.96 -15.38 -11.57
CA HIS A 64 2.08 -15.82 -12.97
C HIS A 64 1.30 -14.90 -13.91
#